data_AF-A0A0J7JB57-F1
#
_entry.id   AF-A0A0J7JB57-F1
#
_cell.length_a   1.000
_cell.length_b   1.000
_cell.length_c   1.000
_cell.angle_alpha   90.00
_cell.angle_beta   90.00
_cell.angle_gamma   90.00
#
_symmetry.space_group_name_H-M   'P 1'
#
loop_
_entity.id
_entity.type
_entity.pdbx_description
1 polymer ?
#
loop_
_entity_poly.entity_id
_entity_poly.type
_entity_poly.pdbx_seq_one_letter_code
_entity_poly.pdbx_strand_id
1 'polypeptide(L)'
;MTDHPLRAGERRKAADGDLLALSPLPVASGVRPSDTADWIRRKNPVWMDLQGGSLVFAAELSLMFLSLSLLTIFAGLLMTLAVYLDRGAWNWSPPLFLLVGNIFCSLPFALVIHFSTNKAIKEGPPIRLNRQKREVAMPGWVGGKDVNIPLWDKEPFSLMYILYVATFFAVVIAYSGEWPLEGFNLRYFQVSVTALIIESLIFIPYILIGLHLHKKHKPRLEYVYHPWEQLVAYVQKQQDIGPSIFTERTMLTLAVPDPDHPETAKAATSVAVGHETVGLAQWESIRRFMEEGPEACPDPREYGTLAHYKESCRQARQEKTTGAWLWKKVGDWFFQRYLAHKLTEWRVNNLIPRSLPDELHEWSQPLPEDQWASPSEALQVESRRMESLRKKNPKLTPQALLEALYRESREGDTLLA
;
A
#
# COMPACT_ATOMS: atom_id res chain seq x y z
N MET A 1 1.13 11.88 -28.65
CA MET A 1 0.45 10.62 -29.02
C MET A 1 -0.96 10.96 -29.50
N THR A 2 -1.43 10.35 -30.60
CA THR A 2 -2.56 10.79 -31.47
C THR A 2 -3.90 11.19 -30.80
N ASP A 3 -4.57 12.18 -31.39
CA ASP A 3 -5.83 12.90 -31.06
C ASP A 3 -7.12 12.09 -30.80
N HIS A 4 -7.06 10.77 -30.59
CA HIS A 4 -8.26 9.95 -30.43
C HIS A 4 -8.31 9.20 -29.10
N PRO A 5 -9.45 9.26 -28.39
CA PRO A 5 -9.63 8.60 -27.10
C PRO A 5 -9.43 7.08 -27.26
N LEU A 6 -8.85 6.45 -26.23
CA LEU A 6 -8.73 4.99 -26.16
C LEU A 6 -10.11 4.34 -26.31
N ARG A 7 -10.17 3.16 -26.93
CA ARG A 7 -11.41 2.35 -27.01
C ARG A 7 -11.20 0.97 -26.44
N ALA A 8 -12.27 0.38 -25.87
CA ALA A 8 -12.21 -0.99 -25.36
C ALA A 8 -11.74 -1.98 -26.45
N GLY A 9 -10.75 -2.80 -26.12
CA GLY A 9 -10.13 -3.79 -27.02
C GLY A 9 -8.98 -3.28 -27.88
N GLU A 10 -8.65 -1.98 -27.82
CA GLU A 10 -7.51 -1.43 -28.53
C GLU A 10 -6.18 -1.90 -27.92
N ARG A 11 -5.29 -2.47 -28.76
CA ARG A 11 -3.88 -2.69 -28.40
C ARG A 11 -3.02 -1.56 -28.94
N ARG A 12 -2.26 -0.89 -28.07
CA ARG A 12 -1.24 0.08 -28.46
C ARG A 12 0.14 -0.41 -28.04
N LYS A 13 1.13 -0.28 -28.93
CA LYS A 13 2.54 -0.44 -28.58
C LYS A 13 3.07 0.94 -28.20
N ALA A 14 3.15 1.25 -26.91
CA ALA A 14 3.76 2.49 -26.43
C ALA A 14 5.28 2.31 -26.26
N ALA A 15 6.03 3.41 -26.18
CA ALA A 15 7.45 3.37 -25.79
C ALA A 15 7.65 2.74 -24.40
N ASP A 16 6.64 2.88 -23.53
CA ASP A 16 6.58 2.31 -22.18
C ASP A 16 5.95 0.90 -22.13
N GLY A 17 5.76 0.24 -23.30
CA GLY A 17 5.33 -1.15 -23.43
C GLY A 17 3.96 -1.39 -24.10
N ASP A 18 3.58 -2.67 -24.21
CA ASP A 18 2.30 -3.08 -24.80
C ASP A 18 1.14 -2.75 -23.84
N LEU A 19 0.14 -2.03 -24.36
CA LEU A 19 -1.08 -1.59 -23.66
C LEU A 19 -2.31 -2.25 -24.29
N LEU A 20 -3.20 -2.81 -23.47
CA LEU A 20 -4.54 -3.27 -23.84
C LEU A 20 -5.59 -2.42 -23.12
N ALA A 21 -6.36 -1.66 -23.87
CA ALA A 21 -7.46 -0.85 -23.34
C ALA A 21 -8.69 -1.72 -23.05
N LEU A 22 -9.29 -1.53 -21.87
CA LEU A 22 -10.48 -2.24 -21.39
C LEU A 22 -11.70 -1.32 -21.23
N SER A 23 -11.48 0.00 -21.20
CA SER A 23 -12.47 1.07 -21.08
C SER A 23 -11.85 2.34 -21.67
N PRO A 24 -12.60 3.34 -22.19
CA PRO A 24 -13.99 3.72 -21.95
C PRO A 24 -15.04 2.76 -22.54
N LEU A 25 -16.26 2.83 -22.01
CA LEU A 25 -17.37 1.88 -22.20
C LEU A 25 -17.02 0.46 -21.73
N PRO A 26 -17.30 0.11 -20.46
CA PRO A 26 -16.83 -1.12 -19.83
C PRO A 26 -17.62 -2.34 -20.30
N VAL A 27 -17.24 -2.88 -21.46
CA VAL A 27 -17.85 -4.06 -22.07
C VAL A 27 -17.39 -5.35 -21.38
N ALA A 28 -18.28 -6.35 -21.29
CA ALA A 28 -17.98 -7.64 -20.66
C ALA A 28 -16.92 -8.43 -21.44
N SER A 29 -15.79 -8.73 -20.79
CA SER A 29 -14.72 -9.55 -21.39
C SER A 29 -15.09 -11.04 -21.41
N GLY A 30 -15.96 -11.48 -20.50
CA GLY A 30 -16.34 -12.88 -20.33
C GLY A 30 -15.33 -13.72 -19.51
N VAL A 31 -14.29 -13.10 -18.96
CA VAL A 31 -13.36 -13.74 -18.01
C VAL A 31 -14.09 -14.03 -16.69
N ARG A 32 -13.64 -15.04 -15.93
CA ARG A 32 -14.16 -15.27 -14.58
C ARG A 32 -13.63 -14.17 -13.63
N PRO A 33 -14.48 -13.46 -12.87
CA PRO A 33 -14.02 -12.45 -11.93
C PRO A 33 -13.14 -13.09 -10.85
N SER A 34 -12.03 -12.45 -10.53
CA SER A 34 -11.10 -12.87 -9.50
C SER A 34 -10.30 -11.68 -8.95
N ASP A 35 -10.27 -11.53 -7.62
CA ASP A 35 -9.42 -10.56 -6.92
C ASP A 35 -8.12 -11.25 -6.50
N THR A 36 -7.15 -11.22 -7.41
CA THR A 36 -5.85 -11.89 -7.24
C THR A 36 -4.79 -10.94 -6.69
N ALA A 37 -4.92 -9.65 -7.03
CA ALA A 37 -4.03 -8.59 -6.59
C ALA A 37 -4.39 -8.04 -5.19
N ASP A 38 -5.42 -8.59 -4.53
CA ASP A 38 -5.95 -8.13 -3.25
C ASP A 38 -6.27 -6.63 -3.26
N TRP A 39 -6.91 -6.20 -4.36
CA TRP A 39 -7.18 -4.79 -4.58
C TRP A 39 -8.49 -4.35 -3.92
N ILE A 40 -9.47 -5.26 -3.83
CA ILE A 40 -10.76 -4.96 -3.23
C ILE A 40 -10.59 -5.01 -1.70
N ARG A 41 -10.70 -3.84 -1.06
CA ARG A 41 -10.53 -3.72 0.40
C ARG A 41 -11.84 -3.77 1.15
N ARG A 42 -12.85 -3.03 0.67
CA ARG A 42 -14.19 -2.95 1.28
C ARG A 42 -15.24 -2.99 0.19
N LYS A 43 -16.33 -3.68 0.46
CA LYS A 43 -17.46 -3.81 -0.46
C LYS A 43 -18.74 -3.72 0.33
N ASN A 44 -19.66 -2.89 -0.14
CA ASN A 44 -21.04 -2.78 0.32
C ASN A 44 -21.97 -2.84 -0.90
N PRO A 45 -23.30 -2.98 -0.71
CA PRO A 45 -24.24 -2.99 -1.84
C PRO A 45 -24.26 -1.70 -2.69
N VAL A 46 -23.84 -0.57 -2.10
CA VAL A 46 -23.81 0.74 -2.74
C VAL A 46 -22.47 1.02 -3.42
N TRP A 47 -21.37 0.73 -2.73
CA TRP A 47 -20.03 1.15 -3.13
C TRP A 47 -18.96 0.10 -2.85
N MET A 48 -17.85 0.21 -3.58
CA MET A 48 -16.67 -0.63 -3.44
C MET A 48 -15.41 0.23 -3.37
N ASP A 49 -14.54 -0.07 -2.41
CA ASP A 49 -13.24 0.58 -2.24
C ASP A 49 -12.11 -0.29 -2.77
N LEU A 50 -11.34 0.29 -3.68
CA LEU A 50 -10.12 -0.28 -4.24
C LEU A 50 -8.90 0.35 -3.56
N GLN A 51 -8.11 -0.47 -2.86
CA GLN A 51 -6.87 -0.04 -2.20
C GLN A 51 -5.91 -1.20 -2.03
N GLY A 52 -4.74 -1.11 -2.66
CA GLY A 52 -3.71 -2.15 -2.59
C GLY A 52 -2.89 -2.15 -1.30
N GLY A 53 -2.01 -3.15 -1.18
CA GLY A 53 -0.96 -3.23 -0.16
C GLY A 53 -1.30 -4.12 1.04
N SER A 54 -0.29 -4.86 1.52
CA SER A 54 -0.38 -5.77 2.66
C SER A 54 -0.13 -5.03 3.99
N LEU A 55 -1.19 -4.48 4.57
CA LEU A 55 -1.12 -3.77 5.87
C LEU A 55 -0.65 -4.67 7.02
N VAL A 56 -0.95 -5.98 6.94
CA VAL A 56 -0.53 -6.98 7.93
C VAL A 56 0.97 -7.14 7.94
N PHE A 57 1.60 -7.30 6.77
CA PHE A 57 3.05 -7.50 6.68
C PHE A 57 3.81 -6.31 7.29
N ALA A 58 3.37 -5.08 6.99
CA ALA A 58 3.96 -3.88 7.58
C ALA A 58 3.77 -3.81 9.11
N ALA A 59 2.62 -4.29 9.63
CA ALA A 59 2.37 -4.40 11.06
C ALA A 59 3.26 -5.48 11.72
N GLU A 60 3.38 -6.66 11.11
CA GLU A 60 4.27 -7.74 11.54
C GLU A 60 5.73 -7.27 11.59
N LEU A 61 6.20 -6.57 10.55
CA LEU A 61 7.56 -6.04 10.49
C LEU A 61 7.83 -5.02 11.60
N SER A 62 6.90 -4.09 11.83
CA SER A 62 7.01 -3.10 12.92
C SER A 62 7.05 -3.76 14.29
N LEU A 63 6.16 -4.74 14.54
CA LEU A 63 6.07 -5.42 15.83
C LEU A 63 7.17 -6.46 16.06
N MET A 64 7.80 -6.96 15.00
CA MET A 64 8.98 -7.83 15.10
C MET A 64 10.12 -7.15 15.87
N PHE A 65 10.33 -5.84 15.66
CA PHE A 65 11.34 -5.08 16.39
C PHE A 65 11.03 -4.97 17.89
N LEU A 66 9.74 -4.99 18.27
CA LEU A 66 9.34 -5.08 19.68
C LEU A 66 9.73 -6.45 20.26
N SER A 67 9.45 -7.55 19.56
CA SER A 67 9.87 -8.89 19.99
C SER A 67 11.39 -9.01 20.08
N LEU A 68 12.13 -8.45 19.12
CA LEU A 68 13.59 -8.44 19.15
C LEU A 68 14.11 -7.69 20.38
N SER A 69 13.50 -6.55 20.71
CA SER A 69 13.84 -5.80 21.92
C SER A 69 13.58 -6.61 23.20
N LEU A 70 12.48 -7.33 23.28
CA LEU A 70 12.18 -8.20 24.43
C LEU A 70 13.19 -9.36 24.54
N LEU A 71 13.57 -9.96 23.41
CA LEU A 71 14.57 -11.04 23.38
C LEU A 71 15.95 -10.57 23.81
N THR A 72 16.40 -9.39 23.37
CA THR A 72 17.69 -8.85 23.78
C THR A 72 17.70 -8.52 25.28
N ILE A 73 16.63 -7.92 25.82
CA ILE A 73 16.50 -7.69 27.26
C ILE A 73 16.53 -9.02 28.03
N PHE A 74 15.80 -10.03 27.56
CA PHE A 74 15.78 -11.35 28.17
C PHE A 74 17.16 -12.01 28.15
N ALA A 75 17.92 -11.89 27.06
CA ALA A 75 19.30 -12.35 27.00
C ALA A 75 20.19 -11.65 28.04
N GLY A 76 20.00 -10.34 28.25
CA GLY A 76 20.68 -9.60 29.31
C GLY A 76 20.36 -10.13 30.71
N LEU A 77 19.09 -10.46 30.97
CA LEU A 77 18.66 -11.07 32.24
C LEU A 77 19.27 -12.47 32.44
N LEU A 78 19.36 -13.27 31.39
CA LEU A 78 20.04 -14.56 31.44
C LEU A 78 21.53 -14.42 31.75
N MET A 79 22.20 -13.40 31.20
CA MET A 79 23.59 -13.09 31.54
C MET A 79 23.73 -12.70 33.02
N THR A 80 22.83 -11.86 33.55
CA THR A 80 22.80 -11.52 34.98
C THR A 80 22.63 -12.77 35.84
N LEU A 81 21.73 -13.68 35.47
CA LEU A 81 21.51 -14.94 36.18
C LEU A 81 22.75 -15.84 36.13
N ALA A 82 23.40 -15.94 34.97
CA ALA A 82 24.62 -16.74 34.82
C ALA A 82 25.76 -16.23 35.72
N VAL A 83 25.95 -14.90 35.78
CA VAL A 83 26.93 -14.27 36.68
C VAL A 83 26.58 -14.51 38.15
N TYR A 84 25.30 -14.45 38.51
CA TYR A 84 24.84 -14.73 39.86
C TYR A 84 25.14 -16.18 40.27
N LEU A 85 24.90 -17.15 39.38
CA LEU A 85 25.18 -18.56 39.65
C LEU A 85 26.67 -18.86 39.79
N ASP A 86 27.54 -18.14 39.06
CA ASP A 86 28.99 -18.30 39.11
C ASP A 86 29.65 -17.59 40.30
N ARG A 87 29.22 -16.35 40.59
CA ARG A 87 29.91 -15.44 41.53
C ARG A 87 29.09 -15.01 42.74
N GLY A 88 27.81 -15.40 42.82
CA GLY A 88 26.90 -14.99 43.90
C GLY A 88 26.50 -13.51 43.90
N ALA A 89 26.88 -12.75 42.87
CA ALA A 89 26.65 -11.32 42.79
C ALA A 89 25.65 -10.97 41.69
N TRP A 90 24.69 -10.09 42.01
CA TRP A 90 23.76 -9.54 41.03
C TRP A 90 24.43 -8.46 40.19
N ASN A 91 24.57 -8.70 38.89
CA ASN A 91 25.06 -7.69 37.95
C ASN A 91 23.94 -7.22 37.02
N TRP A 92 23.42 -6.01 37.25
CA TRP A 92 22.37 -5.40 36.43
C TRP A 92 22.90 -4.62 35.21
N SER A 93 24.23 -4.57 35.01
CA SER A 93 24.79 -3.82 33.88
C SER A 93 24.37 -4.37 32.51
N PRO A 94 24.32 -5.69 32.24
CA PRO A 94 23.92 -6.21 30.94
C PRO A 94 22.47 -5.90 30.53
N PRO A 95 21.43 -6.15 31.36
CA PRO A 95 20.06 -5.84 30.97
C PRO A 95 19.82 -4.33 30.84
N LEU A 96 20.47 -3.50 31.67
CA LEU A 96 20.37 -2.04 31.56
C LEU A 96 21.00 -1.52 30.26
N PHE A 97 22.19 -2.02 29.90
CA PHE A 97 22.86 -1.68 28.65
C PHE A 97 21.99 -2.05 27.43
N LEU A 98 21.42 -3.26 27.42
CA LEU A 98 20.55 -3.70 26.32
C LEU A 98 19.23 -2.94 26.28
N LEU A 99 18.66 -2.56 27.43
CA LEU A 99 17.48 -1.70 27.49
C LEU A 99 17.77 -0.34 26.84
N VAL A 100 18.87 0.31 27.22
CA VAL A 100 19.30 1.58 26.63
C VAL A 100 19.54 1.40 25.14
N GLY A 101 20.29 0.39 24.72
CA GLY A 101 20.53 0.11 23.30
C GLY A 101 19.24 -0.08 22.48
N ASN A 102 18.24 -0.76 23.04
CA ASN A 102 16.94 -0.93 22.38
C ASN A 102 16.16 0.38 22.19
N ILE A 103 16.29 1.33 23.12
CA ILE A 103 15.64 2.65 23.02
C ILE A 103 16.20 3.45 21.84
N PHE A 104 17.48 3.28 21.50
CA PHE A 104 18.13 4.00 20.39
C PHE A 104 18.14 3.23 19.07
N CYS A 105 18.01 1.89 19.11
CA CYS A 105 18.00 1.05 17.92
C CYS A 105 16.61 0.50 17.63
N SER A 106 16.18 -0.54 18.35
CA SER A 106 15.00 -1.33 17.97
C SER A 106 13.68 -0.54 18.01
N LEU A 107 13.45 0.29 19.04
CA LEU A 107 12.22 1.04 19.18
C LEU A 107 12.04 2.11 18.07
N PRO A 108 13.05 2.93 17.72
CA PRO A 108 12.97 3.85 16.59
C PRO A 108 12.62 3.15 15.28
N PHE A 109 13.22 1.99 14.95
CA PHE A 109 12.87 1.24 13.75
C PHE A 109 11.40 0.77 13.77
N ALA A 110 10.93 0.24 14.90
CA ALA A 110 9.53 -0.16 15.07
C ALA A 110 8.57 1.02 14.80
N LEU A 111 8.87 2.18 15.38
CA LEU A 111 8.07 3.40 15.26
C LEU A 111 8.11 3.97 13.85
N VAL A 112 9.27 4.03 13.21
CA VAL A 112 9.43 4.52 11.83
C VAL A 112 8.55 3.71 10.88
N ILE A 113 8.60 2.37 10.95
CA ILE A 113 7.75 1.50 10.12
C ILE A 113 6.28 1.70 10.46
N HIS A 114 5.93 1.82 11.74
CA HIS A 114 4.55 2.03 12.17
C HIS A 114 3.97 3.33 11.59
N PHE A 115 4.70 4.44 11.75
CA PHE A 115 4.28 5.75 11.29
C PHE A 115 4.34 5.89 9.78
N SER A 116 5.34 5.31 9.11
CA SER A 116 5.42 5.31 7.65
C SER A 116 4.25 4.55 7.04
N THR A 117 3.85 3.43 7.65
CA THR A 117 2.64 2.69 7.23
C THR A 117 1.38 3.53 7.44
N ASN A 118 1.23 4.16 8.60
CA ASN A 118 0.07 5.03 8.86
C ASN A 118 0.03 6.25 7.92
N LYS A 119 1.20 6.77 7.53
CA LYS A 119 1.35 7.84 6.54
C LYS A 119 0.94 7.33 5.15
N ALA A 120 1.48 6.19 4.72
CA ALA A 120 1.13 5.56 3.44
C ALA A 120 -0.37 5.24 3.32
N ILE A 121 -1.03 4.83 4.41
CA ILE A 121 -2.49 4.63 4.42
C ILE A 121 -3.24 5.96 4.18
N LYS A 122 -2.77 7.05 4.78
CA LYS A 122 -3.39 8.38 4.63
C LYS A 122 -3.11 9.01 3.27
N GLU A 123 -1.94 8.71 2.69
CA GLU A 123 -1.47 9.25 1.41
C GLU A 123 -1.84 8.37 0.21
N GLY A 124 -2.24 7.12 0.45
CA GLY A 124 -2.81 6.21 -0.55
C GLY A 124 -4.30 5.97 -0.31
N PRO A 125 -5.16 7.00 -0.33
CA PRO A 125 -6.59 6.86 -0.09
C PRO A 125 -7.25 5.93 -1.13
N PRO A 126 -8.31 5.20 -0.75
CA PRO A 126 -9.01 4.30 -1.64
C PRO A 126 -9.70 5.03 -2.78
N ILE A 127 -9.80 4.35 -3.93
CA ILE A 127 -10.75 4.73 -4.97
C ILE A 127 -12.08 4.11 -4.66
N ARG A 128 -13.13 4.93 -4.71
CA ARG A 128 -14.48 4.47 -4.40
C ARG A 128 -15.32 4.46 -5.65
N LEU A 129 -15.94 3.33 -5.91
CA LEU A 129 -16.88 3.12 -7.00
C LEU A 129 -18.29 3.12 -6.42
N ASN A 130 -19.20 3.91 -6.97
CA ASN A 130 -20.60 3.91 -6.56
C ASN A 130 -21.48 3.39 -7.71
N ARG A 131 -22.10 2.24 -7.47
CA ARG A 131 -22.96 1.58 -8.46
C ARG A 131 -24.22 2.38 -8.75
N GLN A 132 -24.87 2.91 -7.71
CA GLN A 132 -26.17 3.58 -7.83
C GLN A 132 -26.06 4.87 -8.62
N LYS A 133 -24.96 5.62 -8.42
CA LYS A 133 -24.66 6.83 -9.19
C LYS A 133 -23.99 6.56 -10.54
N ARG A 134 -23.45 5.35 -10.74
CA ARG A 134 -22.56 5.00 -11.87
C ARG A 134 -21.39 5.99 -12.01
N GLU A 135 -20.75 6.27 -10.88
CA GLU A 135 -19.65 7.23 -10.78
C GLU A 135 -18.46 6.64 -10.01
N VAL A 136 -17.28 7.17 -10.29
CA VAL A 136 -15.99 6.79 -9.71
C VAL A 136 -15.42 8.01 -9.00
N ALA A 137 -15.13 7.87 -7.71
CA ALA A 137 -14.44 8.88 -6.92
C ALA A 137 -12.95 8.53 -6.86
N MET A 138 -12.14 9.32 -7.55
CA MET A 138 -10.68 9.19 -7.55
C MET A 138 -10.01 10.22 -6.65
N PRO A 139 -8.99 9.84 -5.87
CA PRO A 139 -8.26 10.80 -5.07
C PRO A 139 -7.37 11.69 -5.95
N GLY A 140 -7.54 13.00 -5.81
CA GLY A 140 -6.66 14.04 -6.30
C GLY A 140 -6.00 14.77 -5.13
N TRP A 141 -4.72 15.11 -5.29
CA TRP A 141 -4.00 15.91 -4.29
C TRP A 141 -3.94 17.35 -4.78
N VAL A 142 -4.61 18.24 -4.04
CA VAL A 142 -4.68 19.66 -4.38
C VAL A 142 -3.97 20.49 -3.33
N GLY A 143 -3.06 21.34 -3.80
CA GLY A 143 -2.21 22.14 -2.94
C GLY A 143 -1.15 21.29 -2.22
N GLY A 144 -0.06 21.94 -1.87
CA GLY A 144 1.16 21.28 -1.43
C GLY A 144 2.31 21.90 -2.21
N LYS A 145 3.06 22.78 -1.56
CA LYS A 145 4.38 23.13 -2.08
C LYS A 145 5.31 22.02 -1.62
N ASP A 146 6.05 21.43 -2.54
CA ASP A 146 7.19 20.60 -2.18
C ASP A 146 8.17 21.48 -1.42
N VAL A 147 8.10 21.41 -0.09
CA VAL A 147 9.06 22.10 0.77
C VAL A 147 10.32 21.27 0.74
N ASN A 148 11.23 21.59 -0.17
CA ASN A 148 12.56 21.02 -0.17
C ASN A 148 13.35 21.61 1.00
N ILE A 149 13.41 20.87 2.10
CA ILE A 149 14.22 21.21 3.26
C ILE A 149 15.60 20.57 3.02
N PRO A 150 16.71 21.33 3.02
CA PRO A 150 18.04 20.80 2.78
C PRO A 150 18.37 19.69 3.79
N LEU A 151 18.80 18.51 3.32
CA LEU A 151 19.11 17.32 4.14
C LEU A 151 17.89 16.60 4.75
N TRP A 152 16.68 16.87 4.26
CA TRP A 152 15.45 16.17 4.66
C TRP A 152 15.11 14.99 3.74
N ASP A 153 15.83 14.84 2.63
CA ASP A 153 15.73 13.67 1.77
C ASP A 153 16.09 12.40 2.55
N LYS A 154 15.51 11.27 2.13
CA LYS A 154 15.63 9.99 2.86
C LYS A 154 17.08 9.58 3.08
N GLU A 155 17.96 9.80 2.11
CA GLU A 155 19.37 9.41 2.19
C GLU A 155 20.18 10.28 3.18
N PRO A 156 20.26 11.62 3.04
CA PRO A 156 21.02 12.46 3.97
C PRO A 156 20.44 12.43 5.39
N PHE A 157 19.11 12.37 5.54
CA PHE A 157 18.49 12.24 6.87
C PHE A 157 18.89 10.94 7.57
N SER A 158 18.97 9.82 6.83
CA SER A 158 19.40 8.54 7.39
C SER A 158 20.87 8.56 7.84
N LEU A 159 21.76 9.18 7.04
CA LEU A 159 23.17 9.34 7.42
C LEU A 159 23.32 10.19 8.69
N MET A 160 22.59 11.30 8.75
CA MET A 160 22.52 12.19 9.91
C MET A 160 22.07 11.44 11.16
N TYR A 161 21.03 10.60 11.07
CA TYR A 161 20.59 9.75 12.17
C TYR A 161 21.64 8.72 12.59
N ILE A 162 22.32 8.06 11.64
CA ILE A 162 23.38 7.07 11.95
C ILE A 162 24.54 7.74 12.68
N LEU A 163 24.96 8.94 12.25
CA LEU A 163 25.99 9.72 12.93
C LEU A 163 25.59 10.04 14.37
N TYR A 164 24.36 10.53 14.58
CA TYR A 164 23.84 10.83 15.92
C TYR A 164 23.83 9.59 16.83
N VAL A 165 23.40 8.44 16.30
CA VAL A 165 23.42 7.16 17.04
C VAL A 165 24.86 6.72 17.34
N ALA A 166 25.79 6.87 16.40
CA ALA A 166 27.20 6.53 16.61
C ALA A 166 27.84 7.41 17.70
N THR A 167 27.60 8.72 17.69
CA THR A 167 28.07 9.66 18.72
C THR A 167 27.46 9.30 20.09
N PHE A 168 26.18 8.94 20.14
CA PHE A 168 25.55 8.43 21.35
C PHE A 168 26.25 7.17 21.89
N PHE A 169 26.50 6.17 21.04
CA PHE A 169 27.20 4.96 21.46
C PHE A 169 28.65 5.22 21.89
N ALA A 170 29.33 6.21 21.30
CA ALA A 170 30.66 6.62 21.74
C ALA A 170 30.63 7.14 23.19
N VAL A 171 29.62 7.95 23.55
CA VAL A 171 29.41 8.39 24.95
C VAL A 171 29.15 7.22 25.88
N VAL A 172 28.27 6.29 25.47
CA VAL A 172 27.93 5.13 26.30
C VAL A 172 29.15 4.24 26.51
N ILE A 173 29.91 3.92 25.47
CA ILE A 173 31.13 3.09 25.56
C ILE A 173 32.17 3.76 26.46
N ALA A 174 32.36 5.08 26.31
CA ALA A 174 33.29 5.83 27.15
C ALA A 174 32.90 5.80 28.63
N TYR A 175 31.60 5.80 28.94
CA TYR A 175 31.08 5.74 30.30
C TYR A 175 31.05 4.32 30.88
N SER A 176 30.66 3.32 30.08
CA SER A 176 30.48 1.94 30.53
C SER A 176 31.75 1.11 30.52
N GLY A 177 32.82 1.62 29.91
CA GLY A 177 34.11 0.96 29.90
C GLY A 177 34.70 0.89 31.32
N GLU A 178 35.28 -0.26 31.68
CA GLU A 178 35.97 -0.45 32.98
C GLU A 178 37.30 0.34 33.08
N TRP A 179 37.59 1.20 32.09
CA TRP A 179 38.81 1.97 32.05
C TRP A 179 38.74 3.16 33.00
N PRO A 180 39.82 3.47 33.74
CA PRO A 180 39.85 4.66 34.59
C PRO A 180 39.60 5.92 33.74
N LEU A 181 38.71 6.79 34.23
CA LEU A 181 38.37 8.09 33.64
C LEU A 181 39.50 9.11 33.87
N GLU A 182 40.69 8.79 33.40
CA GLU A 182 41.89 9.62 33.51
C GLU A 182 42.57 9.76 32.15
N GLY A 183 43.27 10.88 31.95
CA GLY A 183 44.03 11.16 30.74
C GLY A 183 43.18 11.08 29.46
N PHE A 184 43.48 10.09 28.62
CA PHE A 184 42.85 9.91 27.31
C PHE A 184 41.35 9.60 27.42
N ASN A 185 40.93 8.74 28.36
CA ASN A 185 39.54 8.30 28.48
C ASN A 185 38.61 9.43 28.93
N LEU A 186 39.07 10.26 29.87
CA LEU A 186 38.33 11.46 30.31
C LEU A 186 38.14 12.45 29.15
N ARG A 187 39.20 12.68 28.37
CA ARG A 187 39.14 13.56 27.20
C ARG A 187 38.22 12.99 26.11
N TYR A 188 38.27 11.69 25.86
CA TYR A 188 37.38 11.00 24.93
C TYR A 188 35.91 11.16 25.36
N PHE A 189 35.59 10.86 26.62
CA PHE A 189 34.24 11.04 27.19
C PHE A 189 33.75 12.48 27.06
N GLN A 190 34.57 13.47 27.43
CA GLN A 190 34.21 14.89 27.33
C GLN A 190 33.96 15.32 25.89
N VAL A 191 34.79 14.88 24.94
CA VAL A 191 34.62 15.20 23.51
C VAL A 191 33.35 14.56 22.97
N SER A 192 33.10 13.28 23.26
CA SER A 192 31.88 12.58 22.82
C SER A 192 30.61 13.21 23.40
N VAL A 193 30.61 13.60 24.69
CA VAL A 193 29.46 14.28 25.32
C VAL A 193 29.23 15.66 24.70
N THR A 194 30.30 16.42 24.49
CA THR A 194 30.22 17.75 23.86
C THR A 194 29.69 17.64 22.43
N ALA A 195 30.16 16.66 21.65
CA ALA A 195 29.67 16.38 20.31
C ALA A 195 28.17 16.03 20.32
N LEU A 196 27.73 15.13 21.22
CA LEU A 196 26.32 14.76 21.34
C LEU A 196 25.43 15.94 21.70
N ILE A 197 25.88 16.83 22.59
CA ILE A 197 25.14 18.05 22.97
C ILE A 197 25.01 18.99 21.76
N ILE A 198 26.11 19.24 21.03
CA ILE A 198 26.09 20.08 19.83
C ILE A 198 25.16 19.50 18.77
N GLU A 199 25.27 18.20 18.49
CA GLU A 199 24.40 17.51 17.55
C GLU A 199 22.93 17.63 17.97
N SER A 200 22.62 17.41 19.25
CA SER A 200 21.25 17.54 19.78
C SER A 200 20.68 18.95 19.62
N LEU A 201 21.50 19.98 19.88
CA LEU A 201 21.12 21.39 19.73
C LEU A 201 20.86 21.78 18.26
N ILE A 202 21.41 21.06 17.30
CA ILE A 202 21.17 21.29 15.87
C ILE A 202 20.01 20.42 15.36
N PHE A 203 20.04 19.12 15.66
CA PHE A 203 19.06 18.14 15.16
C PHE A 203 17.66 18.37 15.69
N ILE A 204 17.51 18.61 17.00
CA ILE A 204 16.18 18.72 17.61
C ILE A 204 15.42 19.92 17.01
N PRO A 205 15.97 21.14 16.96
CA PRO A 205 15.30 22.26 16.31
C PRO A 205 15.07 22.03 14.82
N TYR A 206 16.03 21.44 14.10
CA TYR A 206 15.88 21.13 12.68
C TYR A 206 14.69 20.19 12.41
N ILE A 207 14.55 19.12 13.18
CA ILE A 207 13.41 18.19 13.10
C ILE A 207 12.10 18.90 13.44
N LEU A 208 12.07 19.71 14.50
CA LEU A 208 10.86 20.43 14.91
C LEU A 208 10.39 21.43 13.83
N ILE A 209 11.33 22.17 13.22
CA ILE A 209 11.03 23.09 12.12
C ILE A 209 10.51 22.34 10.90
N GLY A 210 11.15 21.23 10.51
CA GLY A 210 10.70 20.46 9.36
C GLY A 210 9.33 19.80 9.57
N LEU A 211 9.05 19.29 10.78
CA LEU A 211 7.72 18.81 11.15
C LEU A 211 6.66 19.92 11.09
N HIS A 212 7.00 21.13 11.55
CA HIS A 212 6.11 22.29 11.49
C HIS A 212 5.80 22.70 10.04
N LEU A 213 6.83 22.77 9.19
CA LEU A 213 6.69 23.13 7.78
C LEU A 213 5.86 22.09 7.01
N HIS A 214 6.09 20.80 7.25
CA HIS A 214 5.29 19.73 6.67
C HIS A 214 3.83 19.78 7.12
N LYS A 215 3.57 20.11 8.38
CA LYS A 215 2.19 20.27 8.87
C LYS A 215 1.50 21.46 8.20
N LYS A 216 2.22 22.57 7.99
CA LYS A 216 1.67 23.80 7.39
C LYS A 216 1.38 23.66 5.89
N HIS A 217 2.23 22.96 5.15
CA HIS A 217 2.12 22.79 3.69
C HIS A 217 1.56 21.42 3.29
N LYS A 218 0.86 20.74 4.20
CA LYS A 218 0.33 19.41 3.94
C LYS A 218 -0.65 19.47 2.76
N PRO A 219 -0.50 18.59 1.76
CA PRO A 219 -1.43 18.56 0.64
C PRO A 219 -2.82 18.18 1.12
N ARG A 220 -3.85 18.75 0.47
CA ARG A 220 -5.24 18.45 0.77
C ARG A 220 -5.72 17.36 -0.18
N LEU A 221 -6.43 16.39 0.38
CA LEU A 221 -7.06 15.32 -0.37
C LEU A 221 -8.42 15.82 -0.86
N GLU A 222 -8.60 15.82 -2.17
CA GLU A 222 -9.86 16.17 -2.83
C GLU A 222 -10.26 14.99 -3.73
N TYR A 223 -11.56 14.66 -3.78
CA TYR A 223 -12.03 13.58 -4.64
C TYR A 223 -12.58 14.14 -5.95
N VAL A 224 -12.06 13.64 -7.06
CA VAL A 224 -12.58 13.93 -8.39
C VAL A 224 -13.62 12.85 -8.72
N TYR A 225 -14.87 13.28 -8.88
CA TYR A 225 -15.97 12.42 -9.30
C TYR A 225 -16.03 12.37 -10.82
N HIS A 226 -16.09 11.16 -11.37
CA HIS A 226 -16.07 10.94 -12.81
C HIS A 226 -17.11 9.86 -13.21
N PRO A 227 -17.82 10.02 -14.34
CA PRO A 227 -18.74 8.98 -14.81
C PRO A 227 -18.02 7.65 -15.08
N TRP A 228 -18.66 6.56 -14.66
CA TRP A 228 -18.14 5.18 -14.80
C TRP A 228 -17.83 4.82 -16.26
N GLU A 229 -18.70 5.23 -17.19
CA GLU A 229 -18.60 4.86 -18.60
C GLU A 229 -17.52 5.63 -19.36
N GLN A 230 -17.07 6.76 -18.80
CA GLN A 230 -15.98 7.58 -19.34
C GLN A 230 -14.63 7.24 -18.69
N LEU A 231 -14.60 6.39 -17.66
CA LEU A 231 -13.37 5.95 -17.03
C LEU A 231 -12.50 5.20 -18.03
N VAL A 232 -11.22 5.55 -18.14
CA VAL A 232 -10.27 4.82 -18.97
C VAL A 232 -9.60 3.76 -18.10
N ALA A 233 -9.65 2.51 -18.54
CA ALA A 233 -9.02 1.39 -17.85
C ALA A 233 -8.19 0.63 -18.86
N TYR A 234 -6.96 0.31 -18.51
CA TYR A 234 -6.06 -0.42 -19.40
C TYR A 234 -5.06 -1.27 -18.62
N VAL A 235 -4.60 -2.33 -19.26
CA VAL A 235 -3.52 -3.17 -18.76
C VAL A 235 -2.26 -2.83 -19.56
N GLN A 236 -1.19 -2.45 -18.87
CA GLN A 236 0.08 -2.08 -19.48
C GLN A 236 1.21 -2.92 -18.92
N LYS A 237 2.10 -3.38 -19.81
CA LYS A 237 3.38 -3.97 -19.43
C LYS A 237 4.43 -2.88 -19.34
N GLN A 238 4.71 -2.41 -18.13
CA GLN A 238 5.74 -1.41 -17.90
C GLN A 238 7.12 -2.09 -17.83
N GLN A 239 8.08 -1.58 -18.60
CA GLN A 239 9.46 -2.03 -18.57
C GLN A 239 10.32 -0.99 -17.86
N ASP A 240 10.73 -1.30 -16.63
CA ASP A 240 11.67 -0.46 -15.88
C ASP A 240 13.10 -0.93 -16.22
N ILE A 241 13.80 -0.14 -17.04
CA ILE A 241 15.20 -0.38 -17.39
C ILE A 241 16.08 0.45 -16.45
N GLY A 242 16.59 -0.20 -15.39
CA GLY A 242 17.61 0.37 -14.52
C GLY A 242 19.03 0.00 -14.97
N PRO A 243 20.08 0.66 -14.45
CA PRO A 243 21.47 0.39 -14.82
C PRO A 243 21.93 -1.07 -14.62
N SER A 244 21.25 -1.81 -13.74
CA SER A 244 21.61 -3.19 -13.37
C SER A 244 20.40 -4.13 -13.23
N ILE A 245 19.18 -3.65 -13.49
CA ILE A 245 17.95 -4.43 -13.28
C ILE A 245 17.03 -4.18 -14.47
N PHE A 246 16.66 -5.26 -15.16
CA PHE A 246 15.53 -5.29 -16.09
C PHE A 246 14.34 -5.88 -15.35
N THR A 247 13.28 -5.11 -15.12
CA THR A 247 12.04 -5.61 -14.51
C THR A 247 10.85 -5.26 -15.39
N GLU A 248 10.11 -6.28 -15.81
CA GLU A 248 8.83 -6.13 -16.50
C GLU A 248 7.72 -6.27 -15.45
N ARG A 249 6.82 -5.27 -15.36
CA ARG A 249 5.66 -5.30 -14.46
C ARG A 249 4.39 -5.07 -15.26
N THR A 250 3.46 -6.01 -15.16
CA THR A 250 2.12 -5.81 -15.70
C THR A 250 1.24 -5.09 -14.67
N MET A 251 0.77 -3.90 -15.02
CA MET A 251 -0.08 -3.05 -14.19
C MET A 251 -1.48 -2.93 -14.81
N LEU A 252 -2.51 -3.00 -13.97
CA LEU A 252 -3.86 -2.55 -14.32
C LEU A 252 -4.02 -1.11 -13.83
N THR A 253 -4.26 -0.18 -14.74
CA THR A 253 -4.37 1.26 -14.45
C THR A 253 -5.79 1.75 -14.72
N LEU A 254 -6.35 2.49 -13.76
CA LEU A 254 -7.58 3.25 -13.93
C LEU A 254 -7.20 4.72 -13.97
N ALA A 255 -7.60 5.41 -15.03
CA ALA A 255 -7.24 6.80 -15.28
C ALA A 255 -8.48 7.63 -15.64
N VAL A 256 -8.55 8.83 -15.06
CA VAL A 256 -9.47 9.89 -15.48
C VAL A 256 -8.71 10.77 -16.49
N PRO A 257 -9.17 10.84 -17.75
CA PRO A 257 -8.52 11.68 -18.76
C PRO A 257 -8.63 13.15 -18.36
N ASP A 258 -7.56 13.92 -18.59
CA ASP A 258 -7.59 15.38 -18.39
C ASP A 258 -8.21 16.05 -19.64
N PRO A 259 -9.28 16.86 -19.50
CA PRO A 259 -9.86 17.60 -20.62
C PRO A 259 -8.89 18.58 -21.29
N ASP A 260 -7.95 19.16 -20.53
CA ASP A 260 -7.06 20.22 -21.02
C ASP A 260 -5.77 19.66 -21.66
N HIS A 261 -5.36 18.46 -21.23
CA HIS A 261 -4.14 17.79 -21.70
C HIS A 261 -4.43 16.30 -21.97
N PRO A 262 -4.78 15.93 -23.22
CA PRO A 262 -5.19 14.56 -23.56
C PRO A 262 -4.10 13.51 -23.35
N GLU A 263 -2.85 13.93 -23.16
CA GLU A 263 -1.71 13.05 -22.88
C GLU A 263 -1.50 12.74 -21.40
N THR A 264 -2.14 13.50 -20.50
CA THR A 264 -2.00 13.33 -19.04
C THR A 264 -3.33 12.93 -18.39
N ALA A 265 -3.26 12.07 -17.38
CA ALA A 265 -4.41 11.73 -16.57
C ALA A 265 -4.53 12.71 -15.39
N LYS A 266 -5.73 13.26 -15.16
CA LYS A 266 -6.02 14.14 -14.02
C LYS A 266 -5.89 13.38 -12.69
N ALA A 267 -6.28 12.11 -12.69
CA ALA A 267 -6.05 11.18 -11.60
C ALA A 267 -5.85 9.79 -12.18
N ALA A 268 -4.86 9.05 -11.68
CA ALA A 268 -4.63 7.67 -12.07
C ALA A 268 -4.21 6.82 -10.87
N THR A 269 -4.65 5.57 -10.86
CA THR A 269 -4.15 4.55 -9.94
C THR A 269 -3.73 3.33 -10.72
N SER A 270 -2.79 2.58 -10.17
CA SER A 270 -2.36 1.31 -10.75
C SER A 270 -2.22 0.24 -9.68
N VAL A 271 -2.50 -1.00 -10.05
CA VAL A 271 -2.21 -2.19 -9.23
C VAL A 271 -1.37 -3.18 -10.04
N ALA A 272 -0.38 -3.78 -9.40
CA ALA A 272 0.43 -4.82 -10.01
C ALA A 272 -0.38 -6.13 -10.09
N VAL A 273 -0.63 -6.60 -11.31
CA VAL A 273 -1.43 -7.82 -11.57
C VAL A 273 -0.56 -8.99 -12.07
N GLY A 274 0.70 -8.72 -12.39
CA GLY A 274 1.68 -9.73 -12.82
C GLY A 274 1.47 -10.21 -14.27
N HIS A 275 0.24 -10.48 -14.69
CA HIS A 275 -0.09 -10.94 -16.03
C HIS A 275 -1.39 -10.30 -16.58
N GLU A 276 -1.50 -10.22 -17.92
CA GLU A 276 -2.62 -9.55 -18.60
C GLU A 276 -3.98 -10.19 -18.29
N THR A 277 -4.04 -11.52 -18.27
CA THR A 277 -5.27 -12.26 -17.92
C THR A 277 -5.75 -12.01 -16.50
N VAL A 278 -4.80 -11.75 -15.59
CA VAL A 278 -5.06 -11.43 -14.19
C VAL A 278 -5.61 -10.00 -14.08
N GLY A 279 -5.04 -9.06 -14.85
CA GLY A 279 -5.58 -7.72 -15.03
C GLY A 279 -7.02 -7.72 -15.57
N LEU A 280 -7.29 -8.55 -16.57
CA LEU A 280 -8.64 -8.74 -17.11
C LEU A 280 -9.62 -9.31 -16.08
N ALA A 281 -9.23 -10.33 -15.32
CA ALA A 281 -10.07 -10.92 -14.28
C ALA A 281 -10.36 -9.90 -13.15
N GLN A 282 -9.38 -9.07 -12.80
CA GLN A 282 -9.53 -7.99 -11.83
C GLN A 282 -10.50 -6.92 -12.35
N TRP A 283 -10.32 -6.47 -13.60
CA TRP A 283 -11.22 -5.52 -14.24
C TRP A 283 -12.65 -6.05 -14.34
N GLU A 284 -12.82 -7.31 -14.73
CA GLU A 284 -14.13 -7.95 -14.81
C GLU A 284 -14.81 -8.01 -13.42
N SER A 285 -14.05 -8.19 -12.35
CA SER A 285 -14.57 -8.13 -10.98
C SER A 285 -15.13 -6.73 -10.65
N ILE A 286 -14.42 -5.68 -11.10
CA ILE A 286 -14.85 -4.30 -10.94
C ILE A 286 -16.11 -4.01 -11.76
N ARG A 287 -16.12 -4.42 -13.03
CA ARG A 287 -17.27 -4.24 -13.93
C ARG A 287 -18.51 -4.96 -13.42
N ARG A 288 -18.39 -6.22 -13.00
CA ARG A 288 -19.53 -7.00 -12.48
C ARG A 288 -20.10 -6.40 -11.21
N PHE A 289 -19.26 -5.82 -10.35
CA PHE A 289 -19.76 -5.06 -9.20
C PHE A 289 -20.65 -3.89 -9.65
N MET A 290 -20.21 -3.11 -10.63
CA MET A 290 -20.95 -1.93 -11.12
C MET A 290 -22.23 -2.29 -11.88
N GLU A 291 -22.21 -3.35 -12.69
CA GLU A 291 -23.36 -3.70 -13.55
C GLU A 291 -24.34 -4.68 -12.87
N GLU A 292 -23.82 -5.74 -12.26
CA GLU A 292 -24.61 -6.88 -11.76
C GLU A 292 -24.81 -6.85 -10.24
N GLY A 293 -23.94 -6.14 -9.51
CA GLY A 293 -24.04 -5.93 -8.06
C GLY A 293 -22.99 -6.67 -7.24
N PRO A 294 -23.07 -6.59 -5.89
CA PRO A 294 -22.02 -7.06 -4.99
C PRO A 294 -21.79 -8.57 -5.00
N GLU A 295 -22.81 -9.36 -5.32
CA GLU A 295 -22.74 -10.84 -5.36
C GLU A 295 -22.01 -11.36 -6.61
N ALA A 296 -21.93 -10.56 -7.67
CA ALA A 296 -21.28 -10.95 -8.93
C ALA A 296 -19.74 -10.83 -8.89
N CYS A 297 -19.21 -10.30 -7.79
CA CYS A 297 -17.79 -10.03 -7.56
C CYS A 297 -17.31 -10.78 -6.31
N PRO A 298 -16.08 -11.34 -6.29
CA PRO A 298 -15.53 -11.97 -5.09
C PRO A 298 -15.61 -11.05 -3.87
N ASP A 299 -15.71 -11.66 -2.68
CA ASP A 299 -15.61 -10.91 -1.43
C ASP A 299 -14.16 -10.45 -1.18
N PRO A 300 -13.97 -9.29 -0.52
CA PRO A 300 -12.65 -8.84 -0.11
C PRO A 300 -11.92 -9.93 0.66
N ARG A 301 -10.64 -10.17 0.36
CA ARG A 301 -9.88 -11.21 1.07
C ARG A 301 -9.74 -10.88 2.55
N GLU A 302 -10.11 -11.84 3.41
CA GLU A 302 -10.13 -11.66 4.87
C GLU A 302 -8.77 -11.77 5.56
N TYR A 303 -7.65 -11.91 4.83
CA TYR A 303 -6.30 -12.11 5.41
C TYR A 303 -5.90 -11.02 6.42
N GLY A 304 -6.50 -9.83 6.36
CA GLY A 304 -6.28 -8.73 7.30
C GLY A 304 -7.00 -8.83 8.65
N THR A 305 -8.02 -9.69 8.77
CA THR A 305 -8.92 -9.72 9.93
C THR A 305 -8.39 -10.59 11.06
N LEU A 306 -8.76 -10.24 12.31
CA LEU A 306 -8.42 -11.07 13.46
C LEU A 306 -9.19 -12.40 13.47
N ALA A 307 -10.40 -12.44 12.91
CA ALA A 307 -11.20 -13.66 12.80
C ALA A 307 -10.51 -14.71 11.93
N HIS A 308 -10.09 -14.33 10.74
CA HIS A 308 -9.36 -15.20 9.82
C HIS A 308 -8.06 -15.74 10.43
N TYR A 309 -7.30 -14.88 11.13
CA TYR A 309 -6.09 -15.34 11.84
C TYR A 309 -6.39 -16.41 12.91
N LYS A 310 -7.48 -16.24 13.67
CA LYS A 310 -7.90 -17.21 14.68
C LYS A 310 -8.31 -18.54 14.04
N GLU A 311 -9.01 -18.50 12.90
CA GLU A 311 -9.40 -19.69 12.15
C GLU A 311 -8.18 -20.43 11.59
N SER A 312 -7.24 -19.72 10.97
CA SER A 312 -5.97 -20.29 10.52
C SER A 312 -5.19 -20.94 11.68
N CYS A 313 -5.25 -20.36 12.88
CA CYS A 313 -4.68 -20.99 14.07
C CYS A 313 -5.40 -22.27 14.52
N ARG A 314 -6.72 -22.35 14.37
CA ARG A 314 -7.53 -23.55 14.67
C ARG A 314 -7.24 -24.67 13.67
N GLN A 315 -7.25 -24.35 12.37
CA GLN A 315 -6.88 -25.30 11.31
C GLN A 315 -5.46 -25.83 11.50
N ALA A 316 -4.49 -24.93 11.75
CA ALA A 316 -3.11 -25.32 12.00
C ALA A 316 -2.93 -26.21 13.25
N ARG A 317 -3.86 -26.16 14.23
CA ARG A 317 -3.84 -27.06 15.39
C ARG A 317 -4.35 -28.46 15.05
N GLN A 318 -5.24 -28.58 14.07
CA GLN A 318 -5.81 -29.85 13.62
C GLN A 318 -4.90 -30.57 12.62
N GLU A 319 -4.27 -29.82 11.72
CA GLU A 319 -3.54 -30.39 10.58
C GLU A 319 -2.05 -30.62 10.82
N LYS A 320 -1.42 -29.83 11.70
CA LYS A 320 0.04 -29.88 11.89
C LYS A 320 0.42 -30.85 13.00
N THR A 321 1.56 -31.51 12.81
CA THR A 321 2.25 -32.23 13.89
C THR A 321 2.60 -31.28 15.04
N THR A 322 2.72 -31.80 16.25
CA THR A 322 2.97 -31.01 17.46
C THR A 322 4.19 -30.10 17.34
N GLY A 323 5.30 -30.60 16.78
CA GLY A 323 6.53 -29.82 16.56
C GLY A 323 6.34 -28.67 15.56
N ALA A 324 5.69 -28.94 14.42
CA ALA A 324 5.42 -27.92 13.41
C ALA A 324 4.44 -26.84 13.93
N TRP A 325 3.46 -27.23 14.74
CA TRP A 325 2.55 -26.30 15.41
C TRP A 325 3.27 -25.42 16.45
N LEU A 326 4.16 -26.01 17.27
CA LEU A 326 4.98 -25.26 18.22
C LEU A 326 5.87 -24.24 17.50
N TRP A 327 6.54 -24.65 16.41
CA TRP A 327 7.37 -23.75 15.62
C TRP A 327 6.56 -22.61 15.01
N LYS A 328 5.34 -22.89 14.50
CA LYS A 328 4.41 -21.83 14.08
C LYS A 328 4.11 -20.87 15.23
N LYS A 329 3.90 -21.35 16.46
CA LYS A 329 3.61 -20.48 17.60
C LYS A 329 4.79 -19.61 18.02
N VAL A 330 6.02 -20.14 17.93
CA VAL A 330 7.24 -19.33 18.10
C VAL A 330 7.28 -18.20 17.06
N GLY A 331 7.02 -18.51 15.78
CA GLY A 331 6.94 -17.50 14.73
C GLY A 331 5.80 -16.49 14.94
N ASP A 332 4.60 -16.95 15.29
CA ASP A 332 3.44 -16.10 15.56
C ASP A 332 3.71 -15.14 16.74
N TRP A 333 4.43 -15.58 17.77
CA TRP A 333 4.89 -14.74 18.87
C TRP A 333 5.97 -13.75 18.40
N PHE A 334 6.98 -14.21 17.66
CA PHE A 334 8.06 -13.36 17.19
C PHE A 334 7.57 -12.21 16.31
N PHE A 335 6.65 -12.47 15.39
CA PHE A 335 6.02 -11.43 14.55
C PHE A 335 4.83 -10.73 15.22
N GLN A 336 4.50 -11.09 16.47
CA GLN A 336 3.33 -10.59 17.20
C GLN A 336 2.05 -10.64 16.36
N ARG A 337 1.84 -11.74 15.63
CA ARG A 337 0.81 -11.83 14.58
C ARG A 337 -0.58 -11.44 15.06
N TYR A 338 -0.94 -11.85 16.28
CA TYR A 338 -2.20 -11.45 16.90
C TYR A 338 -2.37 -9.92 16.98
N LEU A 339 -1.35 -9.22 17.45
CA LEU A 339 -1.34 -7.75 17.52
C LEU A 339 -1.27 -7.13 16.13
N ALA A 340 -0.54 -7.73 15.18
CA ALA A 340 -0.46 -7.27 13.80
C ALA A 340 -1.83 -7.28 13.11
N HIS A 341 -2.59 -8.36 13.26
CA HIS A 341 -3.96 -8.45 12.75
C HIS A 341 -4.91 -7.48 13.47
N LYS A 342 -4.83 -7.38 14.80
CA LYS A 342 -5.64 -6.41 15.57
C LYS A 342 -5.36 -4.96 15.14
N LEU A 343 -4.09 -4.61 14.94
CA LEU A 343 -3.67 -3.28 14.48
C LEU A 343 -4.12 -3.02 13.04
N THR A 344 -4.05 -4.04 12.17
CA THR A 344 -4.51 -3.95 10.79
C THR A 344 -6.01 -3.73 10.72
N GLU A 345 -6.79 -4.48 11.49
CA GLU A 345 -8.23 -4.33 11.59
C GLU A 345 -8.61 -2.94 12.14
N TRP A 346 -7.89 -2.45 13.17
CA TRP A 346 -8.07 -1.08 13.65
C TRP A 346 -7.78 -0.03 12.56
N ARG A 347 -6.70 -0.20 11.79
CA ARG A 347 -6.35 0.70 10.67
C ARG A 347 -7.45 0.71 9.61
N VAL A 348 -7.96 -0.46 9.23
CA VAL A 348 -9.03 -0.57 8.21
C VAL A 348 -10.34 0.03 8.70
N ASN A 349 -10.72 -0.22 9.95
CA ASN A 349 -12.02 0.18 10.49
C ASN A 349 -12.05 1.60 11.07
N ASN A 350 -10.90 2.18 11.43
CA ASN A 350 -10.85 3.50 12.06
C ASN A 350 -9.94 4.47 11.32
N LEU A 351 -8.72 4.07 10.97
CA LEU A 351 -7.76 5.00 10.38
C LEU A 351 -8.15 5.43 8.96
N ILE A 352 -8.53 4.47 8.11
CA ILE A 352 -8.94 4.74 6.72
C ILE A 352 -10.21 5.60 6.69
N PRO A 353 -11.34 5.25 7.35
CA PRO A 353 -12.53 6.11 7.34
C PRO A 353 -12.26 7.54 7.82
N ARG A 354 -11.44 7.71 8.88
CA ARG A 354 -11.12 9.02 9.45
C ARG A 354 -10.19 9.86 8.58
N SER A 355 -9.46 9.27 7.63
CA SER A 355 -8.62 10.01 6.70
C SER A 355 -9.35 10.50 5.45
N LEU A 356 -10.58 10.01 5.22
CA LEU A 356 -11.39 10.38 4.07
C LEU A 356 -12.14 11.70 4.34
N PRO A 357 -12.27 12.60 3.35
CA PRO A 357 -13.09 13.81 3.49
C PRO A 357 -14.57 13.50 3.73
N ASP A 358 -15.27 14.39 4.44
CA ASP A 358 -16.69 14.24 4.75
C ASP A 358 -17.56 14.21 3.48
N GLU A 359 -17.17 14.98 2.45
CA GLU A 359 -17.82 15.00 1.13
C GLU A 359 -17.93 13.60 0.51
N LEU A 360 -16.89 12.76 0.66
CA LEU A 360 -16.92 11.40 0.13
C LEU A 360 -17.91 10.53 0.93
N HIS A 361 -18.01 10.72 2.24
CA HIS A 361 -18.94 9.97 3.08
C HIS A 361 -20.40 10.32 2.74
N GLU A 362 -20.68 11.59 2.49
CA GLU A 362 -21.99 12.07 2.02
C GLU A 362 -22.31 11.53 0.62
N TRP A 363 -21.34 11.58 -0.31
CA TRP A 363 -21.51 11.05 -1.66
C TRP A 363 -21.75 9.53 -1.68
N SER A 364 -21.29 8.81 -0.65
CA SER A 364 -21.39 7.34 -0.53
C SER A 364 -22.69 6.85 0.11
N GLN A 365 -23.61 7.75 0.49
CA GLN A 365 -24.89 7.34 1.07
C GLN A 365 -25.78 6.63 0.02
N PRO A 366 -26.60 5.65 0.45
CA PRO A 366 -27.51 4.95 -0.45
C PRO A 366 -28.55 5.92 -1.04
N LEU A 367 -28.75 5.82 -2.35
CA LEU A 367 -29.82 6.48 -3.07
C LEU A 367 -31.07 5.58 -3.15
N PRO A 368 -32.27 6.18 -3.13
CA PRO A 368 -33.51 5.52 -3.51
C PRO A 368 -33.43 4.87 -4.90
N GLU A 369 -34.10 3.73 -5.11
CA GLU A 369 -34.01 2.94 -6.35
C GLU A 369 -34.49 3.71 -7.60
N ASP A 370 -35.42 4.64 -7.44
CA ASP A 370 -35.91 5.54 -8.50
C ASP A 370 -34.84 6.51 -9.00
N GLN A 371 -33.80 6.79 -8.20
CA GLN A 371 -32.72 7.71 -8.54
C GLN A 371 -31.46 6.98 -9.04
N TRP A 372 -31.54 5.66 -9.26
CA TRP A 372 -30.39 4.91 -9.75
C TRP A 372 -30.12 5.23 -11.22
N ALA A 373 -28.87 5.58 -11.51
CA ALA A 373 -28.43 5.79 -12.88
C ALA A 373 -28.48 4.47 -13.66
N SER A 374 -29.06 4.51 -14.86
CA SER A 374 -29.11 3.37 -15.78
C SER A 374 -27.92 3.38 -16.76
N PRO A 375 -27.51 2.21 -17.30
CA PRO A 375 -26.48 2.13 -18.33
C PRO A 375 -26.84 2.95 -19.57
N SER A 376 -25.89 3.67 -20.16
CA SER A 376 -26.15 4.46 -21.37
C SER A 376 -26.51 3.59 -22.57
N GLU A 377 -27.18 4.19 -23.56
CA GLU A 377 -27.50 3.51 -24.82
C GLU A 377 -26.25 3.03 -25.56
N ALA A 378 -25.17 3.82 -25.55
CA ALA A 378 -23.88 3.46 -26.16
C ALA A 378 -23.30 2.18 -25.52
N LEU A 379 -23.32 2.09 -24.18
CA LEU A 379 -22.86 0.88 -23.49
C LEU A 379 -23.74 -0.33 -23.79
N GLN A 380 -25.06 -0.14 -23.90
CA GLN A 380 -25.98 -1.23 -24.24
C GLN A 380 -25.77 -1.74 -25.67
N VAL A 381 -25.52 -0.84 -26.63
CA VAL A 381 -25.20 -1.21 -28.02
C VAL A 381 -23.92 -2.03 -28.10
N GLU A 382 -22.84 -1.55 -27.50
CA GLU A 382 -21.55 -2.27 -27.49
C GLU A 382 -21.66 -3.60 -26.73
N SER A 383 -22.42 -3.66 -25.64
CA SER A 383 -22.67 -4.91 -24.91
C SER A 383 -23.39 -5.94 -25.76
N ARG A 384 -24.44 -5.54 -26.50
CA ARG A 384 -25.14 -6.42 -27.46
C ARG A 384 -24.22 -6.88 -28.58
N ARG A 385 -23.35 -6.01 -29.08
CA ARG A 385 -22.36 -6.34 -30.11
C ARG A 385 -21.39 -7.40 -29.61
N MET A 386 -20.84 -7.23 -28.41
CA MET A 386 -19.94 -8.19 -27.77
C MET A 386 -20.60 -9.55 -27.56
N GLU A 387 -21.85 -9.59 -27.09
CA GLU A 387 -22.60 -10.84 -26.95
C GLU A 387 -22.80 -11.54 -28.30
N SER A 388 -23.10 -10.78 -29.36
CA SER A 388 -23.24 -11.33 -30.70
C SER A 388 -21.92 -11.94 -31.21
N LEU A 389 -20.79 -11.29 -30.94
CA LEU A 389 -19.46 -11.79 -31.29
C LEU A 389 -19.11 -13.05 -30.52
N ARG A 390 -19.43 -13.08 -29.23
CA ARG A 390 -19.23 -14.25 -28.37
C ARG A 390 -20.03 -15.45 -28.86
N LYS A 391 -21.28 -15.24 -29.29
CA LYS A 391 -22.14 -16.28 -29.87
C LYS A 391 -21.60 -16.80 -31.19
N LYS A 392 -21.11 -15.91 -32.07
CA LYS A 392 -20.50 -16.29 -33.35
C LYS A 392 -19.18 -17.06 -33.17
N ASN A 393 -18.39 -16.69 -32.15
CA ASN A 393 -17.03 -17.19 -31.95
C ASN A 393 -16.82 -17.76 -30.53
N PRO A 394 -17.45 -18.87 -30.15
CA PRO A 394 -17.40 -19.40 -28.78
C PRO A 394 -16.03 -19.92 -28.33
N LYS A 395 -15.11 -20.17 -29.28
CA LYS A 395 -13.75 -20.68 -28.99
C LYS A 395 -12.70 -19.59 -28.82
N LEU A 396 -13.02 -18.32 -29.12
CA LEU A 396 -12.06 -17.22 -28.97
C LEU A 396 -11.75 -16.98 -27.49
N THR A 397 -10.50 -16.60 -27.22
CA THR A 397 -10.12 -16.14 -25.90
C THR A 397 -10.78 -14.79 -25.60
N PRO A 398 -11.06 -14.46 -24.33
CA PRO A 398 -11.61 -13.16 -23.94
C PRO A 398 -10.83 -11.94 -24.48
N GLN A 399 -9.50 -12.04 -24.53
CA GLN A 399 -8.62 -11.02 -25.12
C GLN A 399 -8.87 -10.84 -26.61
N ALA A 400 -8.85 -11.96 -27.36
CA ALA A 400 -9.06 -11.93 -28.80
C ALA A 400 -10.48 -11.45 -29.16
N LEU A 401 -11.46 -11.70 -28.28
CA LEU A 401 -12.83 -11.23 -28.46
C LEU A 401 -12.92 -9.70 -28.30
N LEU A 402 -12.25 -9.11 -27.31
CA LEU A 402 -12.15 -7.65 -27.16
C LEU A 402 -11.44 -7.02 -28.36
N GLU A 403 -10.35 -7.63 -28.84
CA GLU A 403 -9.65 -7.15 -30.04
C GLU A 403 -10.52 -7.23 -31.31
N ALA A 404 -11.33 -8.29 -31.43
CA ALA A 404 -12.28 -8.42 -32.54
C ALA A 404 -13.37 -7.33 -32.48
N LEU A 405 -13.89 -7.03 -31.27
CA LEU A 405 -14.84 -5.93 -31.06
C LEU A 405 -14.25 -4.59 -31.52
N TYR A 406 -13.00 -4.30 -31.13
CA TYR A 406 -12.31 -3.09 -31.56
C TYR A 406 -12.15 -3.03 -33.08
N ARG A 407 -11.73 -4.12 -33.73
CA ARG A 407 -11.58 -4.19 -35.20
C ARG A 407 -12.89 -3.89 -35.92
N GLU A 408 -14.00 -4.50 -35.51
CA GLU A 408 -15.30 -4.23 -36.11
C GLU A 408 -15.78 -2.79 -35.87
N SER A 409 -15.47 -2.19 -34.71
CA SER A 409 -15.79 -0.79 -34.43
C SER A 409 -15.04 0.16 -35.38
N ARG A 410 -13.76 -0.12 -35.62
CA ARG A 410 -12.90 0.66 -36.51
C ARG A 410 -13.34 0.53 -37.96
N GLU A 411 -13.68 -0.68 -38.39
CA GLU A 411 -14.19 -0.94 -39.74
C GLU A 411 -15.53 -0.23 -39.98
N GLY A 412 -16.43 -0.24 -39.00
CA GLY A 412 -17.70 0.50 -39.07
C GLY A 412 -17.51 2.00 -39.26
N ASP A 413 -16.58 2.61 -38.51
CA ASP A 413 -16.27 4.04 -38.65
C ASP A 413 -15.67 4.36 -40.02
N THR A 414 -14.80 3.49 -40.56
CA THR A 414 -14.22 3.67 -41.90
C THR A 414 -15.23 3.52 -43.03
N LEU A 415 -16.36 2.85 -42.80
CA LEU A 415 -17.44 2.71 -43.79
C LEU A 415 -18.46 3.86 -43.73
N LEU A 416 -18.48 4.62 -42.64
CA LEU A 416 -19.36 5.77 -42.41
C LEU A 416 -18.68 7.13 -42.67
N ALA A 417 -17.35 7.15 -42.78
CA ALA A 417 -16.53 8.29 -43.20
C ALA A 417 -16.34 8.30 -44.72
#